data_AF-A0A963A968-F1
#
_entry.id   AF-A0A963A968-F1
#
_cell.length_a   1.000
_cell.length_b   1.000
_cell.length_c   1.000
_cell.angle_alpha   90.00
_cell.angle_beta   90.00
_cell.angle_gamma   90.00
#
_symmetry.space_group_name_H-M   'P 1'
#
loop_
_entity.id
_entity.type
_entity.pdbx_description
1 polymer ?
#
loop_
_entity_poly.entity_id
_entity_poly.type
_entity_poly.pdbx_seq_one_letter_code
_entity_poly.pdbx_strand_id
1 'polypeptide(L)'
;KHIVEPQLAYIDRDLDGNAMANDGVRASVNYIYQHDDHWRWVLNASYGDYDYKEANPIYDYKDKSNHYGASLSMFYTGAFGLKHWTFNATAGWYEQDNDLDFYDSSVGVVALGMLRRF
;
A
#
# COMPACT_ATOMS: atom_id res chain seq x y z
N LYS A 1 9.60 15.86 14.62
CA LYS A 1 10.35 15.66 13.35
C LYS A 1 9.39 15.18 12.27
N HIS A 2 9.47 15.75 11.07
CA HIS A 2 8.65 15.36 9.92
C HIS A 2 9.57 14.86 8.81
N ILE A 3 9.21 13.77 8.15
CA ILE A 3 9.91 13.23 6.98
C ILE A 3 8.85 12.93 5.93
N VAL A 4 9.05 13.41 4.71
CA VAL A 4 8.21 13.11 3.55
C VAL A 4 9.10 12.47 2.50
N GLU A 5 8.69 11.31 1.99
CA GLU A 5 9.42 10.56 0.99
C GLU A 5 8.48 10.25 -0.18
N PRO A 6 8.49 11.07 -1.24
CA PRO A 6 7.78 10.75 -2.47
C PRO A 6 8.57 9.72 -3.28
N GLN A 7 7.85 8.85 -3.98
CA GLN A 7 8.42 7.82 -4.84
C GLN A 7 7.62 7.73 -6.14
N LEU A 8 8.34 7.59 -7.25
CA LEU A 8 7.78 7.25 -8.55
C LEU A 8 8.47 5.99 -9.06
N ALA A 9 7.70 5.03 -9.56
CA ALA A 9 8.21 3.75 -10.07
C ALA A 9 7.54 3.39 -11.40
N TYR A 10 8.32 2.81 -12.31
CA TYR A 10 7.80 2.05 -13.45
C TYR A 10 7.83 0.57 -13.09
N ILE A 11 6.74 -0.13 -13.36
CA ILE A 11 6.55 -1.54 -12.99
C ILE A 11 6.32 -2.31 -14.28
N ASP A 12 7.11 -3.35 -14.49
CA ASP A 12 6.93 -4.32 -15.57
C ASP A 12 6.78 -5.70 -14.92
N ARG A 13 5.63 -6.34 -15.13
CA ARG A 13 5.32 -7.67 -14.61
C ARG A 13 5.21 -8.64 -15.76
N ASP A 14 6.24 -9.45 -15.90
CA ASP A 14 6.23 -10.63 -16.77
C ASP A 14 5.74 -11.82 -15.94
N LEU A 15 4.48 -12.20 -16.14
CA LEU A 15 3.82 -13.27 -15.38
C LEU A 15 3.44 -14.40 -16.34
N ASP A 16 3.69 -15.64 -15.93
CA ASP A 16 3.41 -16.85 -16.74
C ASP A 16 1.93 -16.98 -17.17
N GLY A 17 1.02 -16.26 -16.50
CA GLY A 17 -0.33 -16.01 -16.98
C GLY A 17 -0.38 -14.70 -17.76
N ASN A 18 -0.31 -14.76 -19.09
CA ASN A 18 -0.28 -13.58 -19.95
C ASN A 18 -1.43 -12.57 -19.73
N ALA A 19 -2.60 -13.06 -19.32
CA ALA A 19 -3.76 -12.19 -18.99
C ALA A 19 -3.52 -11.32 -17.74
N MET A 20 -2.57 -11.70 -16.87
CA MET A 20 -2.19 -10.93 -15.68
C MET A 20 -0.90 -10.14 -15.88
N ALA A 21 -0.15 -10.40 -16.97
CA ALA A 21 1.06 -9.64 -17.29
C ALA A 21 0.69 -8.19 -17.59
N ASN A 22 1.36 -7.24 -16.93
CA ASN A 22 1.05 -5.83 -17.04
C ASN A 22 2.29 -4.95 -16.90
N ASP A 23 2.18 -3.73 -17.42
CA ASP A 23 3.14 -2.68 -17.18
C ASP A 23 2.42 -1.39 -16.76
N GLY A 24 3.11 -0.54 -16.01
CA GLY A 24 2.46 0.63 -15.43
C GLY A 24 3.36 1.54 -14.64
N VAL A 25 2.78 2.63 -14.17
CA VAL A 25 3.44 3.62 -13.32
C VAL A 25 2.78 3.67 -11.96
N ARG A 26 3.59 3.90 -10.92
CA ARG A 26 3.09 4.11 -9.56
C ARG A 26 3.73 5.35 -8.96
N ALA A 27 2.89 6.24 -8.46
CA ALA A 27 3.28 7.32 -7.57
C ALA A 27 2.90 6.96 -6.14
N SER A 28 3.79 7.21 -5.19
CA SER A 28 3.48 7.04 -3.76
C SER A 28 4.16 8.08 -2.90
N VAL A 29 3.61 8.28 -1.72
CA VAL A 29 4.18 9.16 -0.70
C VAL A 29 4.12 8.47 0.65
N ASN A 30 5.25 8.48 1.33
CA ASN A 30 5.37 8.10 2.73
C ASN A 30 5.59 9.37 3.57
N TYR A 31 4.81 9.54 4.63
CA TYR A 31 4.94 10.64 5.56
C TYR A 31 5.11 10.10 6.98
N ILE A 32 6.25 10.40 7.59
CA ILE A 32 6.58 10.02 8.96
C ILE A 32 6.57 11.27 9.84
N TYR A 33 5.72 11.23 10.86
CA TYR A 33 5.71 12.21 11.92
C TYR A 33 6.19 11.57 13.23
N GLN A 34 7.27 12.10 13.80
CA GLN A 34 7.74 11.75 15.14
C GLN A 34 7.45 12.95 16.06
N HIS A 35 6.57 12.79 17.04
CA HIS A 35 6.25 13.88 17.99
C HIS A 35 7.31 13.97 19.09
N ASP A 36 7.59 12.85 19.74
CA ASP A 36 8.57 12.67 20.81
C ASP A 36 9.20 11.28 20.71
N ASP A 37 9.96 10.81 21.70
CA ASP A 37 10.57 9.47 21.69
C ASP A 37 9.56 8.31 21.84
N HIS A 38 8.32 8.62 22.18
CA HIS A 38 7.26 7.64 22.40
C HIS A 38 6.37 7.48 21.17
N TRP A 39 5.96 8.58 20.55
CA TRP A 39 4.93 8.60 19.52
C TRP A 39 5.46 8.84 18.12
N ARG A 40 5.06 7.94 17.21
CA ARG A 40 5.32 8.07 15.77
C ARG A 40 4.08 7.69 14.97
N TRP A 41 3.83 8.44 13.91
CA TRP A 41 2.79 8.16 12.92
C TRP A 41 3.43 8.02 11.55
N VAL A 42 2.94 7.07 10.77
CA VAL A 42 3.37 6.82 9.40
C VAL A 42 2.12 6.77 8.53
N LEU A 43 1.99 7.72 7.62
CA LEU A 43 0.96 7.76 6.59
C LEU A 43 1.60 7.29 5.28
N ASN A 44 0.94 6.36 4.60
CA ASN A 44 1.29 5.96 3.24
C ASN A 44 0.11 6.25 2.34
N ALA A 45 0.36 6.77 1.15
CA ALA A 45 -0.62 6.83 0.09
C ALA A 45 0.04 6.45 -1.24
N SER A 46 -0.69 5.76 -2.10
CA SER A 46 -0.21 5.36 -3.42
C SER A 46 -1.32 5.41 -4.44
N TYR A 47 -0.95 5.72 -5.67
CA TYR A 47 -1.78 5.65 -6.87
C TYR A 47 -0.95 5.04 -7.99
N GLY A 48 -1.54 4.20 -8.82
CA GLY A 48 -0.87 3.66 -10.00
C GLY A 48 -1.83 3.19 -11.06
N ASP A 49 -1.40 3.37 -12.30
CA ASP A 49 -2.12 2.99 -13.50
C ASP A 49 -1.34 1.87 -14.17
N TYR A 50 -2.04 0.80 -14.57
CA TYR A 50 -1.45 -0.36 -15.23
C TYR A 50 -2.25 -0.74 -16.47
N ASP A 51 -1.54 -1.05 -17.54
CA ASP A 51 -2.07 -1.59 -18.79
C ASP A 51 -1.71 -3.09 -18.85
N TYR A 52 -2.71 -3.96 -19.06
CA TYR A 52 -2.45 -5.41 -19.20
C TYR A 52 -2.06 -5.75 -20.63
N LYS A 53 -1.14 -6.70 -20.81
CA LYS A 53 -0.50 -6.95 -22.12
C LYS A 53 -1.37 -7.76 -23.09
N GLU A 54 -2.23 -8.64 -22.61
CA GLU A 54 -3.07 -9.52 -23.45
C GLU A 54 -4.56 -9.35 -23.15
N ALA A 55 -5.40 -9.56 -24.18
CA ALA A 55 -6.84 -9.52 -24.04
C ALA A 55 -7.33 -10.71 -23.20
N ASN A 56 -8.30 -10.50 -22.31
CA ASN A 56 -8.87 -11.58 -21.52
C ASN A 56 -9.49 -12.63 -22.46
N PRO A 57 -9.06 -13.92 -22.42
CA PRO A 57 -9.48 -14.93 -23.38
C PRO A 57 -10.98 -15.27 -23.33
N ILE A 58 -11.69 -14.85 -22.27
CA ILE A 58 -13.14 -15.03 -22.13
C ILE A 58 -13.92 -13.85 -22.74
N TYR A 59 -13.36 -12.64 -22.69
CA TYR A 59 -14.06 -11.39 -23.03
C TYR A 59 -13.47 -10.64 -24.24
N ASP A 60 -12.32 -11.09 -24.77
CA ASP A 60 -11.58 -10.50 -25.89
C ASP A 60 -11.31 -8.99 -25.74
N TYR A 61 -11.05 -8.55 -24.50
CA TYR A 61 -10.83 -7.14 -24.13
C TYR A 61 -9.51 -6.95 -23.37
N LYS A 62 -8.76 -5.90 -23.70
CA LYS A 62 -7.48 -5.54 -23.06
C LYS A 62 -7.76 -4.62 -21.88
N ASP A 63 -7.55 -5.14 -20.68
CA ASP A 63 -7.92 -4.46 -19.43
C ASP A 63 -6.96 -3.32 -19.07
N LYS A 64 -7.48 -2.31 -18.37
CA LYS A 64 -6.73 -1.24 -17.72
C LYS A 64 -7.17 -1.18 -16.26
N SER A 65 -6.22 -1.06 -15.35
CA SER A 65 -6.52 -1.01 -13.92
C SER A 65 -5.89 0.16 -13.21
N ASN A 66 -6.68 0.82 -12.38
CA ASN A 66 -6.25 1.88 -11.50
C ASN A 66 -6.21 1.35 -10.07
N HIS A 67 -5.06 1.47 -9.43
CA HIS A 67 -4.85 1.02 -8.06
C HIS A 67 -4.58 2.24 -7.19
N TYR A 68 -5.30 2.36 -6.09
CA TYR A 68 -5.03 3.40 -5.11
C TYR A 68 -5.27 2.91 -3.71
N GLY A 69 -4.66 3.58 -2.76
CA GLY A 69 -4.85 3.23 -1.37
C GLY A 69 -4.05 4.09 -0.44
N ALA A 70 -4.47 4.05 0.82
CA ALA A 70 -3.81 4.76 1.89
C ALA A 70 -3.80 3.92 3.16
N SER A 71 -2.78 4.10 3.99
CA SER A 71 -2.72 3.51 5.32
C SER A 71 -2.13 4.48 6.34
N LEU A 72 -2.62 4.38 7.56
CA LEU A 72 -2.11 5.08 8.73
C LEU A 72 -1.63 4.04 9.74
N SER A 73 -0.38 4.19 10.17
CA SER A 73 0.20 3.42 11.28
C SER A 73 0.59 4.35 12.41
N MET A 74 0.16 4.02 13.62
CA MET A 74 0.53 4.69 14.85
C MET A 74 1.42 3.76 15.68
N PHE A 75 2.48 4.31 16.26
CA PHE A 75 3.43 3.60 17.09
C PHE A 75 3.57 4.33 18.43
N TYR A 76 3.55 3.55 19.51
CA TYR A 76 3.76 4.05 20.87
C TYR A 76 4.79 3.20 21.60
N THR A 77 5.92 3.81 21.95
CA THR A 77 7.06 3.17 22.62
C THR A 77 7.04 3.45 24.11
N GLY A 78 7.36 2.44 24.93
CA GLY A 78 7.49 2.64 26.38
C GLY A 78 6.18 2.61 27.17
N ALA A 79 5.09 2.08 26.58
CA ALA A 79 3.82 1.94 27.30
C ALA A 79 3.98 1.14 28.59
N PHE A 80 3.28 1.54 29.65
CA PHE A 80 3.32 0.86 30.96
C PHE A 80 4.74 0.70 31.55
N GLY A 81 5.69 1.57 31.18
CA GLY A 81 7.08 1.51 31.63
C GLY A 81 7.96 0.52 30.85
N LEU A 82 7.42 -0.15 29.83
CA LEU A 82 8.12 -1.13 29.00
C LEU A 82 9.00 -0.45 27.93
N LYS A 83 10.13 0.14 28.34
CA LYS A 83 11.02 0.96 27.47
C LYS A 83 11.53 0.26 26.20
N HIS A 84 11.58 -1.06 26.18
CA HIS A 84 12.04 -1.87 25.04
C HIS A 84 10.92 -2.32 24.12
N TRP A 85 9.67 -1.94 24.40
CA TRP A 85 8.50 -2.37 23.66
C TRP A 85 7.82 -1.20 22.96
N THR A 86 7.41 -1.44 21.72
CA THR A 86 6.64 -0.51 20.89
C THR A 86 5.36 -1.19 20.48
N PHE A 87 4.23 -0.60 20.85
CA PHE A 87 2.92 -0.98 20.37
C PHE A 87 2.66 -0.31 19.03
N ASN A 88 2.00 -1.00 18.11
CA ASN A 88 1.58 -0.41 16.86
C ASN A 88 0.14 -0.75 16.51
N ALA A 89 -0.54 0.18 15.87
CA ALA A 89 -1.84 0.01 15.28
C ALA A 89 -1.82 0.57 13.87
N THR A 90 -2.29 -0.21 12.91
CA THR A 90 -2.32 0.15 11.50
C THR A 90 -3.73 -0.06 10.97
N ALA A 91 -4.21 0.92 10.21
CA ALA A 91 -5.42 0.81 9.42
C ALA A 91 -5.11 1.26 7.99
N GLY A 92 -5.70 0.61 7.01
CA GLY A 92 -5.52 0.98 5.62
C GLY A 92 -6.67 0.51 4.75
N TRP A 93 -6.77 1.13 3.60
CA TRP A 93 -7.76 0.78 2.59
C TRP A 93 -7.11 0.90 1.22
N TYR A 94 -7.38 -0.09 0.38
CA TYR A 94 -6.81 -0.24 -0.95
C TYR A 94 -7.91 -0.66 -1.90
N GLU A 95 -7.96 -0.01 -3.04
CA GLU A 95 -8.93 -0.27 -4.09
C GLU A 95 -8.19 -0.49 -5.42
N GLN A 96 -8.72 -1.42 -6.19
CA GLN A 96 -8.30 -1.70 -7.55
C GLN A 96 -9.56 -1.72 -8.40
N ASP A 97 -9.68 -0.69 -9.23
CA ASP A 97 -10.75 -0.55 -10.22
C ASP A 97 -10.21 -1.06 -11.56
N ASN A 98 -10.96 -1.92 -12.25
CA ASN A 98 -10.60 -2.44 -13.57
C ASN A 98 -11.74 -2.14 -14.56
N ASP A 99 -11.43 -2.01 -15.86
CA ASP A 99 -12.46 -1.78 -16.90
C ASP A 99 -13.44 -2.97 -17.02
N LEU A 100 -13.04 -4.15 -16.52
CA LEU A 100 -13.92 -5.30 -16.31
C LEU A 100 -14.35 -5.35 -14.84
N ASP A 101 -15.58 -4.91 -14.54
CA ASP A 101 -16.21 -4.87 -13.20
C ASP A 101 -16.04 -6.17 -12.38
N PHE A 102 -15.82 -7.32 -13.04
CA PHE A 102 -15.60 -8.61 -12.37
C PHE A 102 -14.32 -8.64 -11.51
N TYR A 103 -13.32 -7.80 -11.81
CA TYR A 103 -12.04 -7.78 -11.10
C TYR A 103 -11.92 -6.68 -10.04
N ASP A 104 -12.95 -5.85 -9.87
CA ASP A 104 -12.97 -4.79 -8.85
C ASP A 104 -12.74 -5.38 -7.46
N SER A 105 -11.76 -4.84 -6.76
CA SER A 105 -11.29 -5.37 -5.49
C SER A 105 -11.05 -4.26 -4.50
N SER A 106 -11.76 -4.32 -3.37
CA SER A 106 -11.60 -3.40 -2.25
C SER A 106 -11.14 -4.17 -1.01
N VAL A 107 -10.04 -3.72 -0.40
CA VAL A 107 -9.41 -4.38 0.75
C VAL A 107 -9.22 -3.39 1.89
N GLY A 108 -9.90 -3.64 3.00
CA GLY A 108 -9.64 -3.01 4.28
C GLY A 108 -8.64 -3.81 5.11
N VAL A 109 -7.64 -3.14 5.67
CA VAL A 109 -6.62 -3.74 6.54
C VAL A 109 -6.68 -3.09 7.90
N VAL A 110 -6.74 -3.91 8.95
CA VAL A 110 -6.53 -3.48 10.34
C VAL A 110 -5.54 -4.44 10.99
N ALA A 111 -4.48 -3.90 11.59
CA ALA A 111 -3.45 -4.67 12.27
C ALA A 111 -3.09 -4.02 13.60
N LEU A 112 -2.94 -4.84 14.64
CA LEU A 112 -2.43 -4.45 15.95
C LEU A 112 -1.21 -5.31 16.27
N GLY A 113 -0.17 -4.71 16.85
CA GLY A 113 1.08 -5.42 17.08
C GLY A 113 1.89 -4.86 18.25
N MET A 114 2.88 -5.65 18.64
CA MET A 114 3.89 -5.26 19.62
C MET A 114 5.27 -5.71 19.14
N LEU A 115 6.23 -4.80 19.19
CA LEU A 115 7.59 -4.97 18.71
C LEU A 115 8.55 -4.81 19.88
N ARG A 116 9.56 -5.68 19.97
CA ARG A 116 10.62 -5.58 20.97
C ARG A 116 11.93 -5.12 20.32
N ARG A 117 12.56 -4.10 20.89
CA ARG A 117 13.91 -3.66 20.52
C ARG A 117 14.93 -4.36 21.42
N PHE A 118 15.81 -5.16 20.82
CA PHE A 118 16.95 -5.82 21.49
C PHE A 118 18.18 -4.92 21.52
#